data_AF-A0A973FJF9-F1
#
_entry.id   AF-A0A973FJF9-F1
#
_cell.length_a   1.000
_cell.length_b   1.000
_cell.length_c   1.000
_cell.angle_alpha   90.00
_cell.angle_beta   90.00
_cell.angle_gamma   90.00
#
_symmetry.space_group_name_H-M   'P 1'
#
loop_
_entity.id
_entity.type
_entity.pdbx_description
1 polymer ?
#
loop_
_entity_poly.entity_id
_entity_poly.type
_entity_poly.pdbx_seq_one_letter_code
_entity_poly.pdbx_strand_id
1 'polypeptide(L)'
;MKESINNSRSRIFIKDVENKSWQLFSLEQNKKDGSIYLGSPEFTSFEWLTFKVDNGILSSFKVQQDKDGHLSFHGSGQVHVKSRDEKYKLSAMGQHLLKPEKNDISLRHLFTLFPKKPEHIPVSEALNRKSDQVVNSNESLRPFVAVAFALPRVGLKLNFMMSFNINELESFPGGVLGTHLFPLVYHDIFMVFYRTKFMDNWPKRTMLQYLDGITVPMFIGKPEKMLDVQYRVPKFDLKNNELKIELSS
;
A
#
# COMPACT_ATOMS: atom_id res chain seq x y z
N MET A 1 -11.36 28.59 -2.28
CA MET A 1 -11.69 27.21 -1.87
C MET A 1 -11.44 26.30 -3.06
N LYS A 2 -10.44 25.42 -3.03
CA LYS A 2 -10.29 24.39 -4.07
C LYS A 2 -11.43 23.37 -3.86
N GLU A 3 -12.25 23.13 -4.86
CA GLU A 3 -13.25 22.05 -4.82
C GLU A 3 -12.57 20.77 -4.34
N SER A 4 -13.10 20.15 -3.27
CA SER A 4 -12.60 18.86 -2.84
C SER A 4 -12.96 17.84 -3.92
N ILE A 5 -11.96 17.38 -4.67
CA ILE A 5 -12.14 16.33 -5.66
C ILE A 5 -12.58 15.07 -4.89
N ASN A 6 -13.86 14.72 -4.99
CA ASN A 6 -14.47 13.54 -4.38
C ASN A 6 -14.55 12.42 -5.43
N ASN A 7 -13.42 11.77 -5.66
CA ASN A 7 -13.36 10.64 -6.58
C ASN A 7 -13.78 9.36 -5.87
N SER A 8 -14.86 8.71 -6.32
CA SER A 8 -15.18 7.35 -5.89
C SER A 8 -14.22 6.31 -6.47
N ARG A 9 -13.38 6.71 -7.44
CA ARG A 9 -12.40 5.85 -8.08
C ARG A 9 -11.13 6.63 -8.42
N SER A 10 -9.99 6.03 -8.14
CA SER A 10 -8.67 6.53 -8.50
C SER A 10 -7.91 5.47 -9.29
N ARG A 11 -7.53 5.78 -10.52
CA ARG A 11 -6.70 4.92 -11.39
C ARG A 11 -5.28 5.39 -11.30
N ILE A 12 -4.38 4.54 -10.81
CA ILE A 12 -2.99 4.89 -10.57
C ILE A 12 -2.17 4.43 -11.76
N PHE A 13 -1.51 5.40 -12.40
CA PHE A 13 -0.59 5.20 -13.50
C PHE A 13 0.82 5.50 -13.03
N ILE A 14 1.79 4.77 -13.59
CA ILE A 14 3.20 5.11 -13.48
C ILE A 14 3.66 5.59 -14.83
N LYS A 15 4.35 6.73 -14.84
CA LYS A 15 4.93 7.34 -16.03
C LYS A 15 6.44 7.33 -15.93
N ASP A 16 7.12 6.79 -16.94
CA ASP A 16 8.59 6.82 -17.01
C ASP A 16 9.12 8.11 -17.66
N VAL A 17 10.45 8.21 -17.71
CA VAL A 17 11.17 9.32 -18.36
C VAL A 17 10.97 9.38 -19.88
N GLU A 18 10.54 8.28 -20.51
CA GLU A 18 10.19 8.24 -21.95
C GLU A 18 8.75 8.74 -22.20
N ASN A 19 8.08 9.27 -21.17
CA ASN A 19 6.68 9.68 -21.17
C ASN A 19 5.67 8.56 -21.41
N LYS A 20 6.09 7.29 -21.36
CA LYS A 20 5.17 6.15 -21.45
C LYS A 20 4.48 5.98 -20.09
N SER A 21 3.17 5.76 -20.13
CA SER A 21 2.35 5.60 -18.93
C SER A 21 1.66 4.25 -18.93
N TRP A 22 1.78 3.52 -17.82
CA TRP A 22 1.14 2.22 -17.62
C TRP A 22 0.19 2.29 -16.44
N GLN A 23 -0.96 1.63 -16.56
CA GLN A 23 -1.86 1.51 -15.42
C GLN A 23 -1.32 0.43 -14.47
N LEU A 24 -1.04 0.81 -13.22
CA LEU A 24 -0.62 -0.13 -12.19
C LEU A 24 -1.85 -0.84 -11.58
N PHE A 25 -2.80 -0.04 -11.09
CA PHE A 25 -4.06 -0.52 -10.52
C PHE A 25 -5.09 0.60 -10.46
N SER A 26 -6.29 0.28 -9.97
CA SER A 26 -7.32 1.23 -9.59
C SER A 26 -7.87 0.90 -8.22
N LEU A 27 -8.18 1.94 -7.45
CA LEU A 27 -8.88 1.88 -6.18
C LEU A 27 -10.26 2.46 -6.37
N GLU A 28 -11.29 1.76 -5.90
CA GLU A 28 -12.67 2.23 -5.87
C GLU A 28 -13.17 2.24 -4.43
N GLN A 29 -13.94 3.26 -4.04
CA GLN A 29 -14.53 3.34 -2.71
C GLN A 29 -16.04 3.30 -2.78
N ASN A 30 -16.64 2.33 -2.07
CA ASN A 30 -18.08 2.27 -1.91
C ASN A 30 -18.56 3.39 -1.00
N LYS A 31 -19.47 4.21 -1.54
CA LYS A 31 -20.02 5.39 -0.85
C LYS A 31 -20.94 5.03 0.32
N LYS A 32 -21.46 3.81 0.41
CA LYS A 32 -22.39 3.42 1.48
C LYS A 32 -21.68 3.03 2.76
N ASP A 33 -20.56 2.31 2.65
CA ASP A 33 -19.91 1.67 3.79
C ASP A 33 -18.43 2.05 3.94
N GLY A 34 -17.87 2.79 2.98
CA GLY A 34 -16.47 3.22 2.97
C GLY A 34 -15.48 2.14 2.54
N SER A 35 -15.95 0.95 2.14
CA SER A 35 -15.10 -0.17 1.69
C SER A 35 -14.28 0.23 0.46
N ILE A 36 -13.02 -0.21 0.40
CA ILE A 36 -12.10 0.09 -0.72
C ILE A 36 -11.89 -1.18 -1.54
N TYR A 37 -11.88 -1.07 -2.85
CA TYR A 37 -11.72 -2.19 -3.78
C TYR A 37 -10.50 -1.92 -4.65
N LEU A 38 -9.55 -2.86 -4.64
CA LEU A 38 -8.41 -2.85 -5.55
C LEU A 38 -8.71 -3.72 -6.77
N GLY A 39 -8.52 -3.12 -7.94
CA GLY A 39 -8.54 -3.82 -9.23
C GLY A 39 -7.28 -3.48 -10.03
N SER A 40 -6.84 -4.39 -10.89
CA SER A 40 -5.71 -4.17 -11.80
C SER A 40 -6.01 -4.85 -13.14
N PRO A 41 -5.49 -4.33 -14.28
CA PRO A 41 -5.66 -4.99 -15.58
C PRO A 41 -5.21 -6.46 -15.59
N GLU A 42 -4.25 -6.82 -14.73
CA GLU A 42 -3.65 -8.15 -14.68
C GLU A 42 -3.94 -8.88 -13.36
N PHE A 43 -5.00 -8.47 -12.66
CA PHE A 43 -5.30 -8.92 -11.30
C PHE A 43 -5.37 -10.46 -11.17
N THR A 44 -5.92 -11.14 -12.16
CA THR A 44 -6.04 -12.61 -12.20
C THR A 44 -4.69 -13.32 -12.26
N SER A 45 -3.64 -12.62 -12.67
CA SER A 45 -2.27 -13.16 -12.76
C SER A 45 -1.41 -12.85 -11.54
N PHE A 46 -1.96 -12.19 -10.52
CA PHE A 46 -1.21 -11.81 -9.32
C PHE A 46 -0.73 -13.06 -8.55
N GLU A 47 0.46 -12.95 -7.99
CA GLU A 47 0.93 -13.87 -6.96
C GLU A 47 0.48 -13.37 -5.59
N TRP A 48 -0.46 -14.07 -5.00
CA TRP A 48 -0.98 -13.78 -3.67
C TRP A 48 -0.03 -14.36 -2.64
N LEU A 49 0.61 -13.50 -1.87
CA LEU A 49 1.44 -13.91 -0.75
C LEU A 49 0.63 -13.81 0.53
N THR A 50 0.65 -14.88 1.31
CA THR A 50 0.18 -14.89 2.68
C THR A 50 1.32 -15.29 3.60
N PHE A 51 1.07 -15.30 4.90
CA PHE A 51 2.06 -15.65 5.91
C PHE A 51 1.59 -16.82 6.76
N LYS A 52 2.56 -17.55 7.30
CA LYS A 52 2.36 -18.48 8.42
C LYS A 52 3.37 -18.17 9.51
N VAL A 53 2.98 -18.41 10.75
CA VAL A 53 3.89 -18.43 11.89
C VAL A 53 4.14 -19.88 12.24
N ASP A 54 5.39 -20.32 12.15
CA ASP A 54 5.81 -21.68 12.48
C ASP A 54 7.01 -21.60 13.44
N ASN A 55 6.89 -22.17 14.63
CA ASN A 55 7.89 -22.07 15.71
C ASN A 55 8.35 -20.64 16.04
N GLY A 56 7.43 -19.66 15.98
CA GLY A 56 7.74 -18.24 16.20
C GLY A 56 8.45 -17.54 15.03
N ILE A 57 8.71 -18.25 13.94
CA ILE A 57 9.27 -17.69 12.71
C ILE A 57 8.11 -17.40 11.75
N LEU A 58 8.04 -16.15 11.32
CA LEU A 58 7.03 -15.71 10.37
C LEU A 58 7.59 -15.85 8.95
N SER A 59 6.90 -16.63 8.11
CA SER A 59 7.33 -16.96 6.74
C SER A 59 6.22 -16.71 5.72
N SER A 60 6.59 -16.20 4.54
CA SER A 60 5.66 -15.97 3.44
C SER A 60 5.50 -17.21 2.57
N PHE A 61 4.29 -17.48 2.08
CA PHE A 61 4.05 -18.51 1.06
C PHE A 61 3.00 -18.06 0.05
N LYS A 62 3.02 -18.70 -1.12
CA LYS A 62 2.12 -18.39 -2.24
C LYS A 62 0.78 -19.09 -2.05
N VAL A 63 -0.29 -18.39 -2.38
CA VAL A 63 -1.65 -18.93 -2.43
C VAL A 63 -2.15 -18.87 -3.87
N GLN A 64 -2.77 -19.95 -4.33
CA GLN A 64 -3.50 -19.93 -5.61
C GLN A 64 -4.88 -19.31 -5.38
N GLN A 65 -5.28 -18.38 -6.25
CA GLN A 65 -6.65 -17.91 -6.31
C GLN A 65 -7.36 -18.60 -7.47
N ASP A 66 -8.51 -19.19 -7.17
CA ASP A 66 -9.30 -19.99 -8.12
C ASP A 66 -10.39 -19.18 -8.83
N LYS A 67 -10.42 -17.84 -8.67
CA LYS A 67 -11.48 -16.97 -9.20
C LYS A 67 -10.93 -15.70 -9.85
N ASP A 68 -11.63 -15.25 -10.89
CA ASP A 68 -11.54 -13.88 -11.38
C ASP A 68 -12.04 -12.92 -10.29
N GLY A 69 -11.36 -11.79 -10.06
CA GLY A 69 -11.69 -10.98 -8.90
C GLY A 69 -11.15 -9.57 -8.84
N HIS A 70 -11.60 -8.90 -7.79
CA HIS A 70 -11.11 -7.66 -7.22
C HIS A 70 -10.79 -7.96 -5.74
N LEU A 71 -9.88 -7.23 -5.13
CA LEU A 71 -9.62 -7.35 -3.69
C LEU A 71 -10.49 -6.34 -2.95
N SER A 72 -11.42 -6.82 -2.13
CA SER A 72 -12.27 -5.97 -1.30
C SER A 72 -11.69 -5.80 0.10
N PHE A 73 -11.39 -4.55 0.45
CA PHE A 73 -11.06 -4.12 1.79
C PHE A 73 -12.35 -3.61 2.45
N HIS A 74 -13.10 -4.52 3.06
CA HIS A 74 -14.34 -4.15 3.75
C HIS A 74 -14.08 -3.16 4.89
N GLY A 75 -14.96 -2.15 5.00
CA GLY A 75 -14.94 -1.17 6.08
C GLY A 75 -15.29 -1.77 7.46
N SER A 76 -15.76 -3.01 7.54
CA SER A 76 -16.22 -3.63 8.79
C SER A 76 -15.21 -4.59 9.44
N GLY A 77 -13.91 -4.55 9.08
CA GLY A 77 -12.87 -5.52 9.46
C GLY A 77 -12.73 -5.82 10.96
N GLN A 78 -13.68 -6.57 11.53
CA GLN A 78 -13.63 -7.15 12.86
C GLN A 78 -12.85 -8.46 12.77
N VAL A 79 -11.73 -8.55 13.50
CA VAL A 79 -11.18 -9.83 13.92
C VAL A 79 -10.91 -9.75 15.42
N HIS A 80 -11.55 -10.64 16.18
CA HIS A 80 -11.30 -10.83 17.60
C HIS A 80 -10.21 -11.91 17.76
N VAL A 81 -9.04 -11.55 18.31
CA VAL A 81 -8.04 -12.53 18.76
C VAL A 81 -8.02 -12.53 20.28
N LYS A 82 -8.43 -13.64 20.90
CA LYS A 82 -8.20 -13.90 22.33
C LYS A 82 -6.80 -14.49 22.49
N SER A 83 -5.87 -13.68 22.98
CA SER A 83 -4.62 -14.17 23.59
C SER A 83 -4.78 -14.16 25.11
N ARG A 84 -4.06 -15.05 25.82
CA ARG A 84 -4.16 -15.32 27.27
C ARG A 84 -3.79 -14.13 28.19
N ASP A 85 -3.54 -12.95 27.65
CA ASP A 85 -3.41 -11.68 28.38
C ASP A 85 -4.65 -10.79 28.11
N GLU A 86 -5.49 -10.63 29.12
CA GLU A 86 -6.82 -9.99 29.03
C GLU A 86 -6.84 -8.46 28.80
N LYS A 87 -5.76 -7.85 28.28
CA LYS A 87 -5.63 -6.38 28.16
C LYS A 87 -5.70 -5.79 26.75
N TYR A 88 -5.77 -6.59 25.69
CA TYR A 88 -5.80 -6.04 24.32
C TYR A 88 -7.13 -6.30 23.60
N LYS A 89 -7.92 -5.23 23.43
CA LYS A 89 -9.13 -5.20 22.61
C LYS A 89 -8.81 -4.43 21.33
N LEU A 90 -8.27 -5.09 20.30
CA LEU A 90 -8.06 -4.43 19.01
C LEU A 90 -9.34 -4.53 18.17
N SER A 91 -10.03 -3.40 18.00
CA SER A 91 -11.20 -3.26 17.12
C SER A 91 -10.93 -2.11 16.16
N ALA A 92 -10.54 -2.42 14.93
CA ALA A 92 -10.47 -1.46 13.84
C ALA A 92 -11.82 -1.41 13.12
N MET A 93 -12.73 -0.54 13.57
CA MET A 93 -13.96 -0.25 12.85
C MET A 93 -13.61 0.67 11.68
N GLY A 94 -13.63 0.16 10.46
CA GLY A 94 -13.30 0.92 9.25
C GLY A 94 -14.36 1.93 8.79
N GLN A 95 -15.35 2.28 9.63
CA GLN A 95 -16.19 3.46 9.39
C GLN A 95 -15.72 4.71 10.15
N HIS A 96 -14.81 4.58 11.11
CA HIS A 96 -14.30 5.71 11.87
C HIS A 96 -12.80 5.53 12.10
N LEU A 97 -12.00 5.79 11.06
CA LEU A 97 -10.55 6.02 11.20
C LEU A 97 -10.27 7.25 12.10
N LEU A 98 -11.29 8.02 12.50
CA LEU A 98 -11.27 9.01 13.55
C LEU A 98 -12.37 8.64 14.57
N LYS A 99 -12.01 8.44 15.85
CA LYS A 99 -12.96 8.37 16.97
C LYS A 99 -12.83 9.68 17.77
N PRO A 100 -13.58 10.74 17.43
CA PRO A 100 -13.41 12.07 18.01
C PRO A 100 -13.50 12.07 19.54
N GLU A 101 -14.42 11.27 20.08
CA GLU A 101 -14.66 11.14 21.52
C GLU A 101 -13.48 10.55 22.31
N LYS A 102 -12.57 9.86 21.63
CA LYS A 102 -11.38 9.23 22.22
C LYS A 102 -10.08 9.89 21.79
N ASN A 103 -10.16 10.87 20.89
CA ASN A 103 -9.01 11.44 20.19
C ASN A 103 -8.13 10.37 19.51
N ASP A 104 -8.74 9.26 19.07
CA ASP A 104 -8.03 8.14 18.45
C ASP A 104 -8.16 8.22 16.94
N ILE A 105 -7.04 8.08 16.23
CA ILE A 105 -7.03 7.84 14.77
C ILE A 105 -6.60 6.39 14.53
N SER A 106 -7.43 5.64 13.82
CA SER A 106 -7.07 4.30 13.33
C SER A 106 -6.49 4.42 11.94
N LEU A 107 -5.33 3.82 11.71
CA LEU A 107 -4.70 3.73 10.39
C LEU A 107 -4.78 2.29 9.87
N ARG A 108 -4.91 2.15 8.55
CA ARG A 108 -4.97 0.84 7.91
C ARG A 108 -3.93 0.72 6.82
N HIS A 109 -3.00 -0.22 6.98
CA HIS A 109 -2.28 -0.78 5.85
C HIS A 109 -3.29 -1.48 4.91
N LEU A 110 -3.31 -1.08 3.65
CA LEU A 110 -4.18 -1.66 2.63
C LEU A 110 -3.50 -2.80 1.89
N PHE A 111 -2.27 -2.63 1.44
CA PHE A 111 -1.50 -3.69 0.79
C PHE A 111 -0.05 -3.24 0.57
N THR A 112 0.82 -4.23 0.43
CA THR A 112 2.14 -4.07 -0.16
C THR A 112 2.15 -4.78 -1.52
N LEU A 113 2.55 -4.07 -2.56
CA LEU A 113 2.60 -4.55 -3.93
C LEU A 113 4.04 -4.55 -4.43
N PHE A 114 4.54 -5.69 -4.92
CA PHE A 114 5.75 -5.75 -5.74
C PHE A 114 5.33 -6.07 -7.19
N PRO A 115 5.07 -5.04 -8.02
CA PRO A 115 4.60 -5.24 -9.38
C PRO A 115 5.65 -5.91 -10.26
N LYS A 116 5.18 -6.69 -11.24
CA LYS A 116 6.02 -7.06 -12.38
C LYS A 116 6.32 -5.81 -13.22
N LYS A 117 7.18 -5.98 -14.23
CA LYS A 117 7.48 -4.91 -15.18
C LYS A 117 6.16 -4.37 -15.76
N PRO A 118 5.88 -3.05 -15.68
CA PRO A 118 4.67 -2.48 -16.24
C PRO A 118 4.64 -2.66 -17.77
N GLU A 119 3.56 -3.26 -18.27
CA GLU A 119 3.40 -3.57 -19.70
C GLU A 119 2.03 -3.13 -20.24
N HIS A 120 1.01 -3.03 -19.37
CA HIS A 120 -0.33 -2.64 -19.79
C HIS A 120 -0.42 -1.13 -20.10
N ILE A 121 -0.33 -0.81 -21.40
CA ILE A 121 -0.60 0.54 -21.91
C ILE A 121 -2.12 0.68 -22.06
N PRO A 122 -2.76 1.62 -21.35
CA PRO A 122 -4.20 1.83 -21.46
C PRO A 122 -4.59 2.30 -22.86
N VAL A 123 -5.78 1.91 -23.34
CA VAL A 123 -6.33 2.37 -24.64
C VAL A 123 -6.49 3.90 -24.71
N SER A 124 -6.72 4.53 -23.56
CA SER A 124 -6.77 5.99 -23.40
C SER A 124 -5.54 6.46 -22.63
N GLU A 125 -4.89 7.54 -23.07
CA GLU A 125 -3.76 8.13 -22.35
C GLU A 125 -4.13 8.47 -20.90
N ALA A 126 -3.14 8.44 -20.01
CA ALA A 126 -3.31 8.85 -18.62
C ALA A 126 -3.71 10.34 -18.53
N LEU A 127 -4.43 10.71 -17.47
CA LEU A 127 -4.99 12.06 -17.24
C LEU A 127 -6.17 12.46 -18.13
N ASN A 128 -6.64 11.56 -19.00
CA ASN A 128 -7.89 11.80 -19.75
C ASN A 128 -9.14 11.75 -18.87
N ARG A 129 -9.07 11.14 -17.68
CA ARG A 129 -10.19 11.10 -16.72
C ARG A 129 -9.81 11.80 -15.42
N LYS A 130 -10.81 12.41 -14.76
CA LYS A 130 -10.66 12.99 -13.41
C LYS A 130 -10.18 11.98 -12.35
N SER A 131 -10.46 10.68 -12.57
CA SER A 131 -10.02 9.58 -11.73
C SER A 131 -8.55 9.23 -11.90
N ASP A 132 -7.91 9.67 -12.98
CA ASP A 132 -6.56 9.25 -13.31
C ASP A 132 -5.57 10.02 -12.43
N GLN A 133 -4.62 9.30 -11.85
CA GLN A 133 -3.54 9.83 -11.03
C GLN A 133 -2.24 9.29 -11.60
N VAL A 134 -1.24 10.15 -11.77
CA VAL A 134 0.04 9.78 -12.37
C VAL A 134 1.15 9.96 -11.35
N VAL A 135 1.88 8.87 -11.13
CA VAL A 135 3.14 8.85 -10.39
C VAL A 135 4.26 8.98 -11.43
N ASN A 136 4.94 10.13 -11.40
CA ASN A 136 6.05 10.38 -12.31
C ASN A 136 7.34 9.80 -11.74
N SER A 137 8.05 9.09 -12.61
CA SER A 137 9.41 8.63 -12.39
C SER A 137 10.40 9.70 -12.82
N ASN A 138 11.39 10.00 -11.99
CA ASN A 138 12.48 10.90 -12.37
C ASN A 138 13.63 10.17 -13.11
N GLU A 139 13.59 8.84 -13.17
CA GLU A 139 14.59 7.98 -13.80
C GLU A 139 13.94 6.87 -14.64
N SER A 140 14.72 6.09 -15.38
CA SER A 140 14.21 4.86 -15.99
C SER A 140 13.64 3.93 -14.93
N LEU A 141 12.45 3.37 -15.17
CA LEU A 141 11.78 2.52 -14.20
C LEU A 141 12.62 1.28 -13.87
N ARG A 142 12.87 1.09 -12.58
CA ARG A 142 13.49 -0.09 -11.97
C ARG A 142 12.49 -0.80 -11.07
N PRO A 143 12.71 -2.08 -10.70
CA PRO A 143 11.86 -2.78 -9.76
C PRO A 143 11.64 -1.96 -8.49
N PHE A 144 10.39 -1.83 -8.06
CA PHE A 144 10.01 -1.06 -6.89
C PHE A 144 8.91 -1.79 -6.14
N VAL A 145 8.67 -1.38 -4.91
CA VAL A 145 7.57 -1.83 -4.06
C VAL A 145 6.70 -0.65 -3.72
N ALA A 146 5.38 -0.84 -3.70
CA ALA A 146 4.42 0.15 -3.25
C ALA A 146 3.72 -0.32 -1.97
N VAL A 147 3.79 0.47 -0.91
CA VAL A 147 3.03 0.27 0.34
C VAL A 147 1.89 1.28 0.36
N ALA A 148 0.66 0.82 0.53
CA ALA A 148 -0.53 1.68 0.57
C ALA A 148 -1.16 1.69 1.96
N PHE A 149 -1.49 2.89 2.45
CA PHE A 149 -2.25 3.14 3.67
C PHE A 149 -3.55 3.87 3.34
N ALA A 150 -4.64 3.53 4.02
CA ALA A 150 -5.85 4.35 4.05
C ALA A 150 -5.82 5.27 5.27
N LEU A 151 -5.98 6.57 5.01
CA LEU A 151 -6.03 7.63 6.00
C LEU A 151 -7.41 8.29 5.99
N PRO A 152 -7.94 8.75 7.13
CA PRO A 152 -9.16 9.54 7.12
C PRO A 152 -8.92 10.87 6.40
N ARG A 153 -9.85 11.27 5.53
CA ARG A 153 -9.78 12.55 4.83
C ARG A 153 -10.23 13.71 5.72
N VAL A 154 -9.42 14.01 6.74
CA VAL A 154 -9.69 15.04 7.76
C VAL A 154 -8.64 16.17 7.76
N GLY A 155 -7.78 16.22 6.75
CA GLY A 155 -6.80 17.29 6.58
C GLY A 155 -5.59 17.18 7.51
N LEU A 156 -5.13 15.95 7.80
CA LEU A 156 -3.92 15.71 8.60
C LEU A 156 -2.66 16.09 7.82
N LYS A 157 -1.66 16.61 8.53
CA LYS A 157 -0.27 16.64 8.03
C LYS A 157 0.33 15.25 8.24
N LEU A 158 1.12 14.76 7.28
CA LEU A 158 1.72 13.44 7.34
C LEU A 158 3.23 13.52 7.47
N ASN A 159 3.75 12.77 8.44
CA ASN A 159 5.17 12.57 8.66
C ASN A 159 5.45 11.06 8.61
N PHE A 160 6.09 10.60 7.55
CA PHE A 160 6.36 9.19 7.34
C PHE A 160 7.86 8.90 7.47
N MET A 161 8.19 7.93 8.31
CA MET A 161 9.55 7.44 8.50
C MET A 161 9.61 5.94 8.26
N MET A 162 10.58 5.52 7.47
CA MET A 162 10.83 4.11 7.18
C MET A 162 12.32 3.85 7.21
N SER A 163 12.73 2.90 8.05
CA SER A 163 14.14 2.56 8.26
C SER A 163 14.45 1.21 7.65
N PHE A 164 15.60 1.04 7.03
CA PHE A 164 16.08 -0.26 6.56
C PHE A 164 17.48 -0.48 7.10
N ASN A 165 17.97 -1.72 7.02
CA ASN A 165 19.39 -1.94 7.27
C ASN A 165 20.21 -1.19 6.21
N ILE A 166 21.30 -0.54 6.63
CA ILE A 166 22.15 0.25 5.73
C ILE A 166 22.71 -0.57 4.56
N ASN A 167 22.89 -1.88 4.76
CA ASN A 167 23.37 -2.79 3.73
C ASN A 167 22.29 -3.13 2.66
N GLU A 168 21.02 -2.79 2.93
CA GLU A 168 19.87 -3.10 2.08
C GLU A 168 19.41 -1.90 1.23
N LEU A 169 19.79 -0.67 1.58
CA LEU A 169 19.37 0.53 0.86
C LEU A 169 20.32 0.91 -0.28
N GLU A 170 19.75 1.34 -1.40
CA GLU A 170 20.45 2.22 -2.33
C GLU A 170 20.45 3.63 -1.72
N SER A 171 21.53 4.38 -1.89
CA SER A 171 21.69 5.72 -1.30
C SER A 171 20.51 6.64 -1.66
N PHE A 172 19.83 7.18 -0.65
CA PHE A 172 18.76 8.15 -0.80
C PHE A 172 19.34 9.51 -1.28
N PRO A 173 18.71 10.23 -2.24
CA PRO A 173 17.33 10.08 -2.71
C PRO A 173 17.18 9.19 -3.95
N GLY A 174 17.71 7.96 -3.97
CA GLY A 174 17.48 6.98 -5.05
C GLY A 174 16.09 6.29 -5.03
N GLY A 175 15.03 7.02 -4.69
CA GLY A 175 13.66 6.51 -4.62
C GLY A 175 12.83 7.03 -5.80
N VAL A 176 12.90 6.33 -6.92
CA VAL A 176 12.37 6.70 -8.26
C VAL A 176 10.97 7.33 -8.26
N LEU A 177 10.10 6.98 -7.30
CA LEU A 177 8.69 7.37 -7.28
C LEU A 177 8.25 8.10 -5.98
N GLY A 178 9.04 8.12 -4.90
CA GLY A 178 8.73 8.88 -3.68
C GLY A 178 7.43 8.50 -2.95
N THR A 179 6.78 9.48 -2.32
CA THR A 179 5.49 9.32 -1.62
C THR A 179 4.38 10.10 -2.30
N HIS A 180 3.16 9.55 -2.26
CA HIS A 180 1.99 10.12 -2.95
C HIS A 180 0.74 10.04 -2.07
N LEU A 181 -0.20 10.94 -2.33
CA LEU A 181 -1.50 10.96 -1.67
C LEU A 181 -2.60 11.03 -2.74
N PHE A 182 -3.50 10.05 -2.76
CA PHE A 182 -4.60 9.99 -3.72
C PHE A 182 -5.94 10.12 -2.99
N PRO A 183 -6.76 11.12 -3.30
CA PRO A 183 -8.03 11.31 -2.61
C PRO A 183 -9.07 10.28 -3.09
N LEU A 184 -9.78 9.69 -2.15
CA LEU A 184 -11.08 9.01 -2.34
C LEU A 184 -12.17 9.80 -1.59
N VAL A 185 -13.37 9.22 -1.47
CA VAL A 185 -14.55 9.89 -0.87
C VAL A 185 -14.33 10.13 0.63
N TYR A 186 -13.96 9.08 1.37
CA TYR A 186 -13.77 9.15 2.82
C TYR A 186 -12.31 9.01 3.25
N HIS A 187 -11.47 8.49 2.35
CA HIS A 187 -10.07 8.20 2.65
C HIS A 187 -9.13 8.95 1.71
N ASP A 188 -7.99 9.40 2.25
CA ASP A 188 -6.82 9.67 1.43
C ASP A 188 -5.96 8.41 1.43
N ILE A 189 -5.54 7.97 0.24
CA ILE A 189 -4.65 6.82 0.08
C ILE A 189 -3.22 7.31 0.05
N PHE A 190 -2.50 7.10 1.14
CA PHE A 190 -1.08 7.41 1.24
C PHE A 190 -0.27 6.23 0.72
N MET A 191 0.55 6.49 -0.30
CA MET A 191 1.38 5.49 -0.93
C MET A 191 2.85 5.84 -0.81
N VAL A 192 3.65 4.84 -0.49
CA VAL A 192 5.11 4.94 -0.38
C VAL A 192 5.72 3.96 -1.36
N PHE A 193 6.57 4.47 -2.23
CA PHE A 193 7.35 3.66 -3.13
C PHE A 193 8.79 3.55 -2.63
N TYR A 194 9.33 2.34 -2.64
CA TYR A 194 10.73 2.12 -2.29
C TYR A 194 11.36 1.04 -3.16
N ARG A 195 12.69 1.02 -3.15
CA ARG A 195 13.53 0.00 -3.77
C ARG A 195 14.70 -0.29 -2.82
N THR A 196 15.05 -1.57 -2.66
CA THR A 196 16.27 -1.98 -1.96
C THR A 196 17.37 -2.33 -2.96
N LYS A 197 18.63 -2.26 -2.53
CA LYS A 197 19.84 -2.40 -3.36
C LYS A 197 19.83 -3.60 -4.31
N PHE A 198 19.40 -4.76 -3.83
CA PHE A 198 19.44 -6.02 -4.60
C PHE A 198 18.16 -6.32 -5.40
N MET A 199 17.24 -5.36 -5.51
CA MET A 199 16.07 -5.47 -6.38
C MET A 199 16.43 -5.07 -7.81
N ASP A 200 17.16 -5.96 -8.50
CA ASP A 200 17.62 -5.73 -9.86
C ASP A 200 16.70 -6.33 -10.93
N ASN A 201 15.86 -7.28 -10.54
CA ASN A 201 14.96 -7.97 -11.46
C ASN A 201 13.51 -7.71 -11.07
N TRP A 202 12.68 -7.46 -12.08
CA TRP A 202 11.24 -7.46 -11.91
C TRP A 202 10.75 -8.87 -11.56
N PRO A 203 9.76 -9.02 -10.69
CA PRO A 203 9.13 -10.31 -10.49
C PRO A 203 8.40 -10.72 -11.78
N LYS A 204 8.29 -12.02 -12.03
CA LYS A 204 7.60 -12.55 -13.22
C LYS A 204 6.10 -12.24 -13.22
N ARG A 205 5.53 -12.08 -12.03
CA ARG A 205 4.13 -11.77 -11.76
C ARG A 205 4.08 -10.72 -10.67
N THR A 206 3.06 -9.87 -10.69
CA THR A 206 2.84 -8.90 -9.62
C THR A 206 2.56 -9.64 -8.31
N MET A 207 3.38 -9.44 -7.29
CA MET A 207 3.18 -10.01 -5.97
C MET A 207 2.37 -9.02 -5.13
N LEU A 208 1.33 -9.52 -4.46
CA LEU A 208 0.52 -8.72 -3.55
C LEU A 208 0.48 -9.38 -2.19
N GLN A 209 0.65 -8.58 -1.15
CA GLN A 209 0.44 -9.01 0.21
C GLN A 209 -0.45 -8.03 0.97
N TYR A 210 -1.39 -8.60 1.73
CA TYR A 210 -2.29 -7.87 2.61
C TYR A 210 -2.28 -8.51 3.99
N LEU A 211 -2.16 -7.66 5.01
CA LEU A 211 -2.27 -8.01 6.41
C LEU A 211 -3.11 -6.91 7.05
N ASP A 212 -4.10 -7.28 7.86
CA ASP A 212 -5.12 -6.42 8.48
C ASP A 212 -4.54 -5.35 9.46
N GLY A 213 -3.60 -4.52 9.00
CA GLY A 213 -3.00 -3.42 9.77
C GLY A 213 -2.04 -3.80 10.88
N ILE A 214 -1.94 -5.09 11.26
CA ILE A 214 -1.10 -5.56 12.37
C ILE A 214 0.39 -5.40 12.04
N THR A 215 0.76 -5.79 10.83
CA THR A 215 2.11 -5.66 10.30
C THR A 215 2.05 -5.20 8.86
N VAL A 216 3.11 -4.52 8.44
CA VAL A 216 3.34 -4.11 7.07
C VAL A 216 4.38 -5.06 6.48
N PRO A 217 4.02 -5.87 5.47
CA PRO A 217 4.99 -6.67 4.75
C PRO A 217 5.92 -5.74 3.95
N MET A 218 7.21 -6.01 4.04
CA MET A 218 8.28 -5.29 3.39
C MET A 218 9.08 -6.28 2.57
N PHE A 219 8.97 -6.20 1.25
CA PHE A 219 9.84 -6.91 0.33
C PHE A 219 11.26 -6.32 0.39
N ILE A 220 12.26 -7.17 0.59
CA ILE A 220 13.67 -6.80 0.70
C ILE A 220 14.47 -7.66 -0.28
N GLY A 221 15.12 -7.02 -1.25
CA GLY A 221 16.05 -7.71 -2.13
C GLY A 221 17.27 -8.19 -1.35
N LYS A 222 17.71 -9.42 -1.61
CA LYS A 222 18.92 -10.01 -1.05
C LYS A 222 19.88 -10.38 -2.19
N PRO A 223 21.16 -10.64 -1.89
CA PRO A 223 22.11 -11.17 -2.88
C PRO A 223 21.56 -12.41 -3.62
N GLU A 224 22.15 -12.74 -4.76
CA GLU A 224 21.79 -13.92 -5.56
C GLU A 224 20.34 -13.91 -6.08
N LYS A 225 19.77 -12.71 -6.26
CA LYS A 225 18.39 -12.50 -6.74
C LYS A 225 17.32 -13.09 -5.81
N MET A 226 17.65 -13.27 -4.54
CA MET A 226 16.70 -13.68 -3.52
C MET A 226 15.82 -12.51 -3.08
N LEU A 227 14.61 -12.84 -2.64
CA LEU A 227 13.65 -11.90 -2.09
C LEU A 227 13.27 -12.37 -0.69
N ASP A 228 13.47 -11.50 0.29
CA ASP A 228 13.03 -11.68 1.66
C ASP A 228 11.78 -10.83 1.90
N VAL A 229 10.93 -11.26 2.82
CA VAL A 229 9.75 -10.49 3.25
C VAL A 229 9.84 -10.30 4.75
N GLN A 230 10.12 -9.06 5.15
CA GLN A 230 10.16 -8.65 6.54
C GLN A 230 8.80 -8.08 6.95
N TYR A 231 8.42 -8.24 8.20
CA TYR A 231 7.12 -7.83 8.69
C TYR A 231 7.32 -6.80 9.79
N ARG A 232 6.90 -5.56 9.53
CA ARG A 232 7.13 -4.44 10.45
C ARG A 232 5.85 -4.07 11.14
N VAL A 233 5.91 -3.91 12.46
CA VAL A 233 4.78 -3.37 13.22
C VAL A 233 4.83 -1.85 13.09
N PRO A 234 3.84 -1.20 12.45
CA PRO A 234 3.83 0.23 12.31
C PRO A 234 3.59 0.90 13.67
N LYS A 235 4.33 1.98 13.95
CA LYS A 235 4.04 2.88 15.07
C LYS A 235 3.33 4.13 14.55
N PHE A 236 2.30 4.55 15.26
CA PHE A 236 1.51 5.73 14.91
C PHE A 236 1.51 6.71 16.07
N ASP A 237 1.73 7.99 15.78
CA ASP A 237 1.62 9.08 16.75
C ASP A 237 0.85 10.24 16.12
N LEU A 238 -0.06 10.86 16.86
CA LEU A 238 -0.87 11.97 16.39
C LEU A 238 -0.72 13.15 17.35
N LYS A 239 -0.14 14.24 16.88
CA LYS A 239 0.07 15.45 17.68
C LYS A 239 -0.16 16.69 16.83
N ASN A 240 -0.94 17.65 17.33
CA ASN A 240 -1.15 18.94 16.67
C ASN A 240 -1.57 18.84 15.19
N ASN A 241 -2.46 17.89 14.86
CA ASN A 241 -2.92 17.60 13.49
C ASN A 241 -1.82 17.05 12.55
N GLU A 242 -0.67 16.64 13.10
CA GLU A 242 0.38 15.90 12.40
C GLU A 242 0.32 14.42 12.83
N LEU A 243 0.13 13.55 11.84
CA LEU A 243 0.18 12.11 11.98
C LEU A 243 1.57 11.63 11.58
N LYS A 244 2.26 11.02 12.53
CA LYS A 244 3.52 10.32 12.32
C LYS A 244 3.27 8.82 12.11
N ILE A 245 3.90 8.25 11.10
CA ILE A 245 3.91 6.81 10.80
C ILE A 245 5.35 6.36 10.76
N GLU A 246 5.71 5.37 11.58
CA GLU A 246 7.07 4.80 11.60
C GLU A 246 7.06 3.31 11.27
N LEU A 247 7.87 2.92 10.28
CA LEU A 247 8.18 1.54 9.93
C LEU A 247 9.65 1.24 10.24
N SER A 248 9.94 0.90 11.49
CA SER A 248 11.28 0.51 11.93
C SER A 248 11.60 -0.96 11.61
N SER A 249 12.86 -1.23 11.28
CA SER A 249 13.43 -2.58 11.17
C SER A 249 13.55 -3.26 12.53
#